data_AF-A0A966K338-F1
#
_entry.id   AF-A0A966K338-F1
#
_cell.length_a   1.000
_cell.length_b   1.000
_cell.length_c   1.000
_cell.angle_alpha   90.00
_cell.angle_beta   90.00
_cell.angle_gamma   90.00
#
_symmetry.space_group_name_H-M   'P 1'
#
loop_
_entity.id
_entity.type
_entity.pdbx_description
1 polymer ?
#
loop_
_entity_poly.entity_id
_entity_poly.type
_entity_poly.pdbx_seq_one_letter_code
_entity_poly.pdbx_strand_id
1 'polypeptide(L)'
;MIETPEIIDVFAKIKKLSPIELDQEINSLRDRIRPMLDELEMLQLMKSMVTCGDGSSRVKPGGFERAGFPKGVGGRKPNSEKPTPPPDTSANLHKVHAFIEVNGPAIPQRVCDSTGIQYGTVYSILKDARYFEKRPDGTYALRKSA
;
A
#
# COMPACT_ATOMS: atom_id res chain seq x y z
N MET A 1 -14.06 4.83 -22.52
CA MET A 1 -13.55 5.90 -23.40
C MET A 1 -14.01 7.19 -22.73
N ILE A 2 -13.11 7.90 -22.04
CA ILE A 2 -13.51 9.13 -21.32
C ILE A 2 -13.69 10.18 -22.40
N GLU A 3 -14.92 10.67 -22.53
CA GLU A 3 -15.27 11.64 -23.56
C GLU A 3 -14.47 12.92 -23.32
N THR A 4 -13.62 13.22 -24.29
CA THR A 4 -12.68 14.35 -24.31
C THR A 4 -13.29 15.74 -24.06
N PRO A 5 -14.58 16.04 -24.31
CA PRO A 5 -15.18 17.36 -24.06
C PRO A 5 -15.15 17.79 -22.59
N GLU A 6 -15.41 16.88 -21.66
CA GLU A 6 -15.50 17.21 -20.23
C GLU A 6 -14.14 17.66 -19.67
N ILE A 7 -13.07 17.03 -20.15
CA ILE A 7 -11.70 17.41 -19.79
C ILE A 7 -11.37 18.80 -20.34
N ILE A 8 -11.76 19.09 -21.59
CA ILE A 8 -11.52 20.39 -22.25
C ILE A 8 -12.22 21.52 -21.48
N ASP A 9 -13.46 21.31 -21.04
CA ASP A 9 -14.22 22.30 -20.29
C ASP A 9 -13.62 22.59 -18.90
N VAL A 10 -13.07 21.57 -18.23
CA VAL A 10 -12.35 21.74 -16.96
C VAL A 10 -11.08 22.56 -17.18
N PHE A 11 -10.29 22.26 -18.22
CA PHE A 11 -9.10 23.05 -18.55
C PHE A 11 -9.44 24.50 -18.94
N ALA A 12 -10.54 24.72 -19.65
CA ALA A 12 -11.01 26.06 -20.02
C ALA A 12 -11.47 26.88 -18.81
N LYS A 13 -12.09 26.24 -17.81
CA LYS A 13 -12.43 26.87 -16.52
C LYS A 13 -11.17 27.23 -15.73
N ILE A 14 -10.23 26.31 -15.62
CA ILE A 14 -8.96 26.51 -14.87
C ILE A 14 -8.15 27.67 -15.45
N LYS A 15 -8.09 27.82 -16.79
CA LYS A 15 -7.37 28.93 -17.44
C LYS A 15 -7.92 30.33 -17.15
N LYS A 16 -9.17 30.42 -16.66
CA LYS A 16 -9.82 31.71 -16.36
C LYS A 16 -9.69 32.12 -14.89
N LEU A 17 -9.21 31.22 -14.03
CA LEU A 17 -9.03 31.50 -12.61
C LEU A 17 -7.72 32.24 -12.38
N SER A 18 -7.76 33.25 -11.51
CA SER A 18 -6.55 33.84 -10.97
C SER A 18 -5.81 32.82 -10.10
N PRO A 19 -4.49 33.00 -9.84
CA PRO A 19 -3.72 32.06 -9.01
C PRO A 19 -4.34 31.81 -7.63
N ILE A 20 -4.97 32.83 -7.05
CA ILE A 20 -5.64 32.74 -5.73
C ILE A 20 -6.90 31.88 -5.81
N GLU A 21 -7.72 32.07 -6.84
CA GLU A 21 -8.95 31.29 -7.03
C GLU A 21 -8.63 29.83 -7.37
N LEU A 22 -7.54 29.60 -8.10
CA LEU A 22 -7.06 28.25 -8.39
C LEU A 22 -6.63 27.52 -7.12
N ASP A 23 -5.89 28.18 -6.23
CA ASP A 23 -5.49 27.60 -4.94
C ASP A 23 -6.71 27.31 -4.04
N GLN A 24 -7.74 28.16 -4.08
CA GLN A 24 -8.99 27.94 -3.35
C GLN A 24 -9.75 26.71 -3.88
N GLU A 25 -9.88 26.58 -5.21
CA GLU A 25 -10.51 25.41 -5.84
C GLU A 25 -9.72 24.12 -5.56
N ILE A 26 -8.39 24.16 -5.60
CA ILE A 26 -7.54 23.00 -5.27
C ILE A 26 -7.73 22.58 -3.81
N ASN A 27 -7.76 23.53 -2.89
CA ASN A 27 -7.96 23.23 -1.47
C ASN A 27 -9.38 22.72 -1.21
N SER A 28 -10.41 23.32 -1.83
CA SER A 28 -11.79 22.84 -1.75
C SER A 28 -11.94 21.41 -2.29
N LEU A 29 -11.30 21.09 -3.42
CA LEU A 29 -11.30 19.76 -3.99
C LEU A 29 -10.57 18.76 -3.09
N ARG A 30 -9.43 19.15 -2.51
CA ARG A 30 -8.69 18.33 -1.54
C ARG A 30 -9.56 18.00 -0.32
N ASP A 31 -10.24 19.00 0.25
CA ASP A 31 -11.08 18.82 1.43
C ASP A 31 -12.29 17.93 1.15
N ARG A 32 -12.83 17.97 -0.08
CA ARG A 32 -13.91 17.07 -0.50
C ARG A 32 -13.45 15.63 -0.74
N ILE A 33 -12.23 15.43 -1.24
CA ILE A 33 -11.69 14.10 -1.56
C ILE A 33 -11.16 13.41 -0.28
N ARG A 34 -10.67 14.18 0.70
CA ARG A 34 -10.04 13.66 1.91
C ARG A 34 -10.92 12.63 2.67
N PRO A 35 -12.21 12.89 2.96
CA PRO A 35 -13.06 11.93 3.65
C PRO A 35 -13.29 10.64 2.84
N MET A 36 -13.39 10.76 1.50
CA MET A 36 -13.54 9.59 0.62
C MET A 36 -12.29 8.72 0.60
N LEU A 37 -11.10 9.32 0.71
CA LEU A 37 -9.84 8.57 0.85
C LEU A 37 -9.77 7.86 2.21
N ASP A 38 -10.17 8.53 3.28
CA ASP A 38 -10.20 7.94 4.62
C ASP A 38 -11.21 6.77 4.71
N GLU A 39 -12.38 6.91 4.08
CA GLU A 39 -13.36 5.82 3.93
C GLU A 39 -12.78 4.64 3.13
N LEU A 40 -12.02 4.90 2.07
CA LEU A 40 -11.38 3.87 1.27
C LEU A 40 -10.32 3.10 2.07
N GLU A 41 -9.50 3.80 2.87
CA GLU A 41 -8.55 3.18 3.79
C GLU A 41 -9.25 2.32 4.85
N MET A 42 -10.36 2.81 5.42
CA MET A 42 -11.17 2.04 6.37
C MET A 42 -11.79 0.80 5.73
N LEU A 43 -12.30 0.89 4.50
CA LEU A 43 -12.83 -0.26 3.76
C LEU A 43 -11.73 -1.29 3.44
N GLN A 44 -10.51 -0.85 3.12
CA GLN A 44 -9.36 -1.74 2.95
C GLN A 44 -8.98 -2.45 4.26
N LEU A 45 -9.06 -1.75 5.40
CA LEU A 45 -8.84 -2.35 6.72
C LEU A 45 -9.95 -3.36 7.07
N MET A 46 -11.22 -3.04 6.81
CA MET A 46 -12.33 -3.97 7.03
C MET A 46 -12.20 -5.21 6.15
N LYS A 47 -11.81 -5.03 4.88
CA LYS A 47 -11.51 -6.15 3.98
C LYS A 47 -10.39 -7.04 4.55
N SER A 48 -9.30 -6.46 5.05
CA SER A 48 -8.20 -7.24 5.62
C SER A 48 -8.64 -8.08 6.82
N MET A 49 -9.48 -7.53 7.70
CA MET A 49 -10.06 -8.26 8.84
C MET A 49 -11.00 -9.38 8.42
N VAL A 50 -11.78 -9.20 7.35
CA VAL A 50 -12.65 -10.26 6.80
C VAL A 50 -11.81 -11.36 6.13
N THR A 51 -10.73 -11.01 5.43
CA THR A 51 -9.83 -11.98 4.80
C THR A 51 -8.90 -12.71 5.78
N CYS A 52 -8.74 -12.22 7.01
CA CYS A 52 -8.14 -12.98 8.11
C CYS A 52 -9.03 -14.13 8.62
N GLY A 53 -10.22 -14.33 8.03
CA GLY A 53 -11.16 -15.42 8.35
C GLY A 53 -11.00 -16.71 7.54
N ASP A 54 -10.28 -16.71 6.42
CA ASP A 54 -10.17 -17.89 5.52
C ASP A 54 -8.88 -18.69 5.68
N GLY A 55 -8.32 -18.67 6.89
CA GLY A 55 -7.10 -19.40 7.26
C GLY A 55 -7.19 -19.99 8.66
N SER A 56 -7.93 -21.09 8.80
CA SER A 56 -7.88 -22.00 9.95
C SER A 56 -8.41 -21.46 11.29
N SER A 57 -9.72 -21.51 11.44
CA SER A 57 -10.32 -21.96 12.71
C SER A 57 -11.64 -22.63 12.41
N ARG A 58 -11.60 -23.97 12.28
CA ARG A 58 -12.77 -24.83 12.39
C ARG A 58 -13.25 -24.74 13.85
N VAL A 59 -13.95 -23.67 14.20
CA VAL A 59 -14.61 -23.53 15.49
C VAL A 59 -15.75 -24.55 15.51
N LYS A 60 -15.54 -25.66 16.21
CA LYS A 60 -16.65 -26.53 16.63
C LYS A 60 -17.51 -25.69 17.58
N PRO A 61 -18.84 -25.62 17.39
CA PRO A 61 -19.70 -24.91 18.32
C PRO A 61 -19.90 -25.80 19.55
N GLY A 62 -19.31 -25.42 20.66
CA GLY A 62 -19.52 -26.11 21.93
C GLY A 62 -18.58 -25.61 23.01
N GLY A 63 -19.13 -24.85 23.96
CA GLY A 63 -18.48 -24.57 25.23
C GLY A 63 -17.94 -23.16 25.35
N PHE A 64 -18.81 -22.24 25.76
CA PHE A 64 -18.41 -21.12 26.60
C PHE A 64 -17.83 -21.72 27.90
N GLU A 65 -16.52 -21.70 28.08
CA GLU A 65 -15.95 -21.79 29.43
C GLU A 65 -14.78 -20.82 29.60
N ARG A 66 -14.92 -20.04 30.67
CA ARG A 66 -14.09 -18.92 31.08
C ARG A 66 -13.25 -19.42 32.26
N ALA A 67 -11.97 -19.71 32.06
CA ALA A 67 -11.05 -19.96 33.19
C ALA A 67 -9.59 -19.76 32.76
N GLY A 68 -8.82 -19.13 33.65
CA GLY A 68 -7.44 -18.74 33.43
C GLY A 68 -6.45 -19.89 33.21
N PHE A 69 -5.30 -19.51 32.65
CA PHE A 69 -4.07 -20.29 32.62
C PHE A 69 -3.67 -20.82 34.02
N PRO A 70 -2.68 -21.75 34.13
CA PRO A 70 -2.24 -22.81 33.23
C PRO A 70 -2.06 -24.16 33.97
N LYS A 71 -2.09 -25.30 33.25
CA LYS A 71 -1.20 -26.46 33.48
C LYS A 71 -1.57 -27.59 32.52
N GLY A 72 -0.63 -27.94 31.66
CA GLY A 72 -0.75 -29.07 30.72
C GLY A 72 0.65 -29.54 30.34
N VAL A 73 1.15 -30.47 31.14
CA VAL A 73 2.33 -31.30 30.90
C VAL A 73 2.21 -32.03 29.56
N GLY A 74 3.29 -31.98 28.80
CA GLY A 74 3.91 -33.11 28.08
C GLY A 74 3.05 -33.98 27.16
N GLY A 75 3.39 -33.93 25.87
CA GLY A 75 3.43 -35.16 25.07
C GLY A 75 2.52 -35.22 23.84
N ARG A 76 2.84 -34.42 22.82
CA ARG A 76 2.88 -34.82 21.41
C ARG A 76 3.50 -33.66 20.65
N LYS A 77 4.67 -33.86 20.04
CA LYS A 77 5.24 -32.91 19.07
C LYS A 77 4.28 -32.85 17.88
N PRO A 78 3.58 -31.74 17.59
CA PRO A 78 3.18 -31.47 16.22
C PRO A 78 4.45 -31.03 15.48
N ASN A 79 4.54 -31.39 14.21
CA ASN A 79 5.68 -31.06 13.37
C ASN A 79 6.12 -29.61 13.56
N SER A 80 7.44 -29.44 13.65
CA SER A 80 8.09 -28.14 13.56
C SER A 80 7.82 -27.57 12.17
N GLU A 81 6.63 -27.01 11.94
CA GLU A 81 6.45 -25.98 10.93
C GLU A 81 7.24 -24.78 11.45
N LYS A 82 8.50 -24.77 11.02
CA LYS A 82 9.40 -23.63 11.01
C LYS A 82 8.54 -22.38 10.75
N PRO A 83 8.58 -21.35 11.61
CA PRO A 83 7.85 -20.12 11.34
C PRO A 83 8.19 -19.70 9.92
N THR A 84 7.16 -19.50 9.08
CA THR A 84 7.34 -18.92 7.74
C THR A 84 8.22 -17.68 7.94
N PRO A 85 9.42 -17.65 7.33
CA PRO A 85 10.36 -16.56 7.59
C PRO A 85 9.67 -15.24 7.22
N PRO A 86 9.98 -14.15 7.95
CA PRO A 86 9.49 -12.83 7.56
C PRO A 86 9.79 -12.62 6.07
N PRO A 87 8.87 -12.02 5.28
CA PRO A 87 9.08 -11.85 3.85
C PRO A 87 10.44 -11.21 3.62
N ASP A 88 11.31 -11.86 2.85
CA ASP A 88 12.69 -11.43 2.61
C ASP A 88 12.69 -10.01 2.03
N THR A 89 12.84 -9.03 2.92
CA THR A 89 12.89 -7.61 2.58
C THR A 89 14.06 -7.30 1.64
N SER A 90 15.14 -8.10 1.71
CA SER A 90 16.25 -8.07 0.77
C SER A 90 15.85 -8.50 -0.65
N ALA A 91 15.10 -9.59 -0.80
CA ALA A 91 14.65 -10.05 -2.11
C ALA A 91 13.67 -9.06 -2.76
N ASN A 92 12.78 -8.47 -1.96
CA ASN A 92 11.88 -7.42 -2.42
C ASN A 92 12.62 -6.14 -2.80
N LEU A 93 13.64 -5.74 -2.04
CA LEU A 93 14.52 -4.62 -2.39
C LEU A 93 15.19 -4.85 -3.75
N HIS A 94 15.76 -6.02 -4.00
CA HIS A 94 16.39 -6.35 -5.28
C HIS A 94 15.41 -6.27 -6.46
N LYS A 95 14.17 -6.74 -6.29
CA LYS A 95 13.13 -6.65 -7.32
C LYS A 95 12.74 -5.21 -7.62
N VAL A 96 12.55 -4.39 -6.59
CA VAL A 96 12.21 -2.96 -6.75
C VAL A 96 13.37 -2.20 -7.40
N HIS A 97 14.61 -2.47 -6.98
CA HIS A 97 15.81 -1.88 -7.58
C HIS A 97 15.93 -2.23 -9.07
N ALA A 98 15.87 -3.51 -9.42
CA ALA A 98 15.98 -3.98 -10.80
C ALA A 98 14.87 -3.41 -11.69
N PHE A 99 13.66 -3.27 -11.16
CA PHE A 99 12.56 -2.66 -11.90
C PHE A 99 12.87 -1.21 -12.32
N ILE A 100 13.34 -0.39 -11.38
CA ILE A 100 13.65 1.03 -11.64
C ILE A 100 14.91 1.18 -12.48
N GLU A 101 15.86 0.26 -12.36
CA GLU A 101 17.06 0.20 -13.20
C GLU A 101 16.69 0.00 -14.69
N VAL A 102 15.76 -0.91 -14.97
CA VAL A 102 15.35 -1.25 -16.34
C VAL A 102 14.35 -0.24 -16.91
N ASN A 103 13.37 0.20 -16.11
CA ASN A 103 12.24 1.00 -16.59
C ASN A 103 12.41 2.51 -16.34
N GLY A 104 13.44 2.90 -15.60
CA GLY A 104 13.64 4.28 -15.15
C GLY A 104 12.73 4.67 -13.98
N PRO A 105 12.65 5.98 -13.69
CA PRO A 105 11.88 6.51 -12.56
C PRO A 105 10.40 6.11 -12.61
N ALA A 106 9.87 5.64 -11.49
CA ALA A 106 8.51 5.10 -11.44
C ALA A 106 7.76 5.52 -10.17
N ILE A 107 6.44 5.63 -10.29
CA ILE A 107 5.55 5.79 -9.12
C ILE A 107 5.38 4.45 -8.38
N PRO A 108 5.15 4.45 -7.06
CA PRO A 108 5.03 3.22 -6.28
C PRO A 108 3.99 2.24 -6.82
N GLN A 109 2.84 2.73 -7.30
CA GLN A 109 1.79 1.89 -7.87
C GLN A 109 2.29 1.04 -9.05
N ARG A 110 3.04 1.65 -9.98
CA ARG A 110 3.56 0.96 -11.17
C ARG A 110 4.56 -0.14 -10.80
N VAL A 111 5.35 0.10 -9.75
CA VAL A 111 6.27 -0.91 -9.20
C VAL A 111 5.48 -2.07 -8.57
N CYS A 112 4.41 -1.78 -7.84
CA CYS A 112 3.54 -2.83 -7.26
C CYS A 112 2.93 -3.71 -8.35
N ASP A 113 2.34 -3.09 -9.38
CA ASP A 113 1.68 -3.79 -10.47
C ASP A 113 2.64 -4.70 -11.24
N SER A 114 3.91 -4.31 -11.36
CA SER A 114 4.92 -5.05 -12.11
C SER A 114 5.64 -6.12 -11.28
N THR A 115 5.85 -5.87 -9.99
CA THR A 115 6.63 -6.77 -9.12
C THR A 115 5.75 -7.73 -8.31
N GLY A 116 4.44 -7.48 -8.23
CA GLY A 116 3.49 -8.22 -7.40
C GLY A 116 3.69 -8.00 -5.89
N ILE A 117 4.54 -7.03 -5.51
CA ILE A 117 4.82 -6.69 -4.11
C ILE A 117 3.71 -5.77 -3.60
N GLN A 118 3.29 -5.98 -2.34
CA GLN A 118 2.29 -5.13 -1.71
C GLN A 118 2.75 -3.67 -1.62
N TYR A 119 1.79 -2.75 -1.80
CA TYR A 119 2.05 -1.31 -1.81
C TYR A 119 2.78 -0.81 -0.56
N GLY A 120 2.37 -1.26 0.63
CA GLY A 120 3.06 -0.86 1.88
C GLY A 120 4.53 -1.25 1.91
N THR A 121 4.90 -2.41 1.35
CA THR A 121 6.27 -2.90 1.26
C THR A 121 7.07 -2.18 0.18
N VAL A 122 6.48 -1.94 -1.00
CA VAL A 122 7.13 -1.13 -2.05
C VAL A 122 7.38 0.28 -1.54
N TYR A 123 6.39 0.89 -0.89
CA TYR A 123 6.49 2.24 -0.37
C TYR A 123 7.53 2.37 0.75
N SER A 124 7.65 1.37 1.64
CA SER A 124 8.70 1.37 2.66
C SER A 124 10.10 1.21 2.07
N ILE A 125 10.26 0.39 1.03
CA ILE A 125 11.52 0.24 0.29
C ILE A 125 11.91 1.53 -0.44
N LEU A 126 10.98 2.14 -1.18
CA LEU A 126 11.22 3.36 -1.96
C LEU A 126 11.52 4.59 -1.08
N LYS A 127 11.11 4.57 0.19
CA LYS A 127 11.47 5.59 1.18
C LYS A 127 12.93 5.50 1.63
N ASP A 128 13.65 4.41 1.35
CA ASP A 128 15.05 4.29 1.74
C ASP A 128 15.95 5.19 0.86
N ALA A 129 16.29 6.37 1.40
CA ALA A 129 17.09 7.39 0.74
C ALA A 129 18.55 6.95 0.46
N ARG A 130 18.97 5.77 0.93
CA ARG A 130 20.26 5.19 0.55
C ARG A 130 20.26 4.69 -0.89
N TYR A 131 19.12 4.21 -1.38
CA TYR A 131 19.00 3.57 -2.70
C TYR A 131 18.15 4.38 -3.68
N PHE A 132 17.15 5.13 -3.18
CA PHE A 132 16.17 5.81 -4.04
C PHE A 132 16.09 7.30 -3.74
N GLU A 133 15.75 8.08 -4.76
CA GLU A 133 15.50 9.51 -4.69
C GLU A 133 14.07 9.79 -5.15
N LYS A 134 13.30 10.50 -4.32
CA LYS A 134 11.96 10.97 -4.67
C LYS A 134 12.07 12.27 -5.48
N ARG A 135 11.48 12.27 -6.67
CA ARG A 135 11.42 13.43 -7.56
C ARG A 135 10.19 14.30 -7.30
N PRO A 136 10.21 15.58 -7.74
CA PRO A 136 9.07 16.50 -7.58
C PRO A 136 7.78 16.03 -8.26
N ASP A 137 7.90 15.23 -9.32
CA ASP A 137 6.78 14.61 -10.06
C ASP A 137 6.14 13.42 -9.33
N GLY A 138 6.65 13.05 -8.15
CA GLY A 138 6.16 11.93 -7.35
C GLY A 138 6.74 10.56 -7.73
N THR A 139 7.63 10.49 -8.72
CA THR A 139 8.35 9.26 -9.07
C THR A 139 9.56 9.03 -8.17
N TYR A 140 10.00 7.79 -8.09
CA TYR A 140 11.23 7.37 -7.42
C TYR A 140 12.24 6.90 -8.45
N ALA A 141 13.46 7.41 -8.37
CA ALA A 141 14.59 7.03 -9.21
C ALA A 141 15.67 6.36 -8.37
N LEU A 142 16.56 5.58 -9.01
CA LEU A 142 17.76 5.11 -8.35
C LEU A 142 18.68 6.29 -8.02
N ARG A 143 19.18 6.31 -6.79
CA ARG A 143 20.21 7.27 -6.38
C ARG A 143 21.50 6.90 -7.09
N LYS A 144 22.11 7.86 -7.78
CA LYS A 144 23.45 7.66 -8.34
C LYS A 144 24.42 7.48 -7.17
N SER A 145 25.13 6.35 -7.15
CA SER A 145 26.28 6.17 -6.27
C SER A 145 27.25 7.32 -6.53
N ALA A 146 27.67 7.99 -5.45
CA ALA A 146 28.68 9.04 -5.51
C ALA A 146 30.03 8.46 -5.98
#